data_AF-A0A1I8IHL6-F1
#
_entry.id   AF-A0A1I8IHL6-F1
#
_cell.length_a   1.000
_cell.length_b   1.000
_cell.length_c   1.000
_cell.angle_alpha   90.00
_cell.angle_beta   90.00
_cell.angle_gamma   90.00
#
_symmetry.space_group_name_H-M   'P 1'
#
loop_
_entity.id
_entity.type
_entity.pdbx_description
1 polymer ?
#
loop_
_entity_poly.entity_id
_entity_poly.type
_entity_poly.pdbx_seq_one_letter_code
_entity_poly.pdbx_strand_id
1 'polypeptide(L)'
;IGSRETLILGDELDTCSHSSVEQAGDESRESLLDFQTKADSAGAAVFIVSDSFLASRSSRNHIFYCEQRKHMIPVLCGNVQLPTWLTMLLEGSNSVSSEQPGWPEKVAGHLETIFDPNTMAYMHKSKALDFRIDKLAQMVKSHLPANKWFIYVCRSKRLANRCSDSVCKALGEALAQLDWVGLVTGGGPGADQIVSRQFSDSRRQNGQSEDTWHLLHDSGGDKSSSTSAAAAPKSPNTPPQFGKSLVCGDSAAERLQIAAHLCSLCLLIEGGTKSVEEADQFMWHDKVVLPLKCLGGAAASYYGESERRFEVPPGVSQKLWSKLAVPLDCGNYTAEHLVANVLKIIHSLRGYEKRAAAQQRPGFLCRLRGTT
;
A
#
# COMPACT_ATOMS: atom_id res chain seq x y z
N ILE A 1 13.60 34.20 17.99
CA ILE A 1 13.81 32.77 17.67
C ILE A 1 14.52 32.75 16.32
N GLY A 2 15.75 32.24 16.29
CA GLY A 2 16.71 32.44 15.19
C GLY A 2 16.22 31.94 13.82
N SER A 3 16.71 32.58 12.78
CA SER A 3 16.45 32.38 11.35
C SER A 3 16.37 30.91 10.94
N ARG A 4 15.18 30.31 11.00
CA ARG A 4 14.91 29.02 10.37
C ARG A 4 14.06 29.29 9.16
N GLU A 5 14.66 29.09 7.99
CA GLU A 5 14.00 29.30 6.70
C GLU A 5 12.95 28.21 6.48
N THR A 6 11.81 28.60 5.91
CA THR A 6 10.76 27.68 5.46
C THR A 6 10.86 27.62 3.94
N LEU A 7 11.00 26.42 3.40
CA LEU A 7 10.98 26.22 1.95
C LEU A 7 9.53 26.13 1.48
N ILE A 8 9.08 27.06 0.64
CA ILE A 8 7.76 27.02 0.00
C ILE A 8 7.96 26.63 -1.46
N LEU A 9 7.26 25.59 -1.91
CA LEU A 9 7.36 25.07 -3.27
C LEU A 9 5.97 25.11 -3.92
N GLY A 10 5.86 25.82 -5.03
CA GLY A 10 4.66 25.90 -5.87
C GLY A 10 5.01 25.95 -7.35
N ASP A 11 4.02 26.23 -8.20
CA ASP A 11 4.20 26.36 -9.65
C ASP A 11 4.99 27.62 -10.01
N GLU A 12 6.32 27.59 -9.91
CA GLU A 12 7.17 28.57 -10.58
C GLU A 12 8.31 27.89 -11.37
N LEU A 13 8.30 28.24 -12.66
CA LEU A 13 9.34 28.12 -13.70
C LEU A 13 9.28 26.94 -14.68
N ASP A 14 8.23 26.93 -15.51
CA ASP A 14 8.36 26.57 -16.93
C ASP A 14 8.19 27.85 -17.78
N THR A 15 9.28 28.60 -17.96
CA THR A 15 9.40 29.59 -19.05
C THR A 15 10.65 29.33 -19.88
N CYS A 16 10.82 28.10 -20.36
CA CYS A 16 11.79 27.84 -21.43
C CYS A 16 11.13 28.03 -22.80
N SER A 17 11.15 29.28 -23.25
CA SER A 17 11.09 29.59 -24.68
C SER A 17 12.34 29.03 -25.37
N HIS A 18 12.14 28.44 -26.56
CA HIS A 18 13.12 27.71 -27.37
C HIS A 18 14.55 28.25 -27.30
N SER A 19 15.45 27.57 -26.59
CA SER A 19 16.88 27.63 -26.85
C SER A 19 17.59 26.32 -26.49
N SER A 20 18.41 25.86 -27.44
CA SER A 20 19.57 24.96 -27.39
C SER A 20 19.67 23.89 -26.28
N VAL A 21 19.70 22.62 -26.71
CA VAL A 21 19.78 21.37 -25.92
C VAL A 21 21.00 21.27 -24.97
N GLU A 22 22.02 22.11 -25.13
CA GLU A 22 23.20 22.12 -24.23
C GLU A 22 23.03 23.05 -23.00
N GLN A 23 22.21 24.11 -23.08
CA GLN A 23 21.96 25.03 -21.96
C GLN A 23 20.93 24.47 -20.95
N ALA A 24 19.99 23.66 -21.41
CA ALA A 24 18.98 23.02 -20.56
C ALA A 24 19.56 22.04 -19.52
N GLY A 25 20.77 21.50 -19.76
CA GLY A 25 21.45 20.58 -18.86
C GLY A 25 22.10 21.26 -17.64
N ASP A 26 22.66 22.46 -17.83
CA ASP A 26 23.31 23.22 -16.76
C ASP A 26 22.30 24.01 -15.92
N GLU A 27 21.28 24.62 -16.54
CA GLU A 27 20.20 25.30 -15.80
C GLU A 27 19.40 24.31 -14.92
N SER A 28 19.21 23.07 -15.39
CA SER A 28 18.56 22.02 -14.60
C SER A 28 19.42 21.56 -13.41
N ARG A 29 20.75 21.53 -13.55
CA ARG A 29 21.67 21.19 -12.45
C ARG A 29 21.77 22.30 -11.42
N GLU A 30 21.86 23.56 -11.86
CA GLU A 30 21.91 24.70 -10.95
C GLU A 30 20.61 24.85 -10.16
N SER A 31 19.45 24.70 -10.82
CA SER A 31 18.15 24.68 -10.15
C SER A 31 18.02 23.56 -9.11
N LEU A 32 18.53 22.35 -9.43
CA LEU A 32 18.57 21.23 -8.49
C LEU A 32 19.49 21.50 -7.29
N LEU A 33 20.67 22.08 -7.52
CA LEU A 33 21.61 22.43 -6.46
C LEU A 33 21.08 23.56 -5.57
N ASP A 34 20.42 24.56 -6.15
CA ASP A 34 19.75 25.63 -5.41
C ASP A 34 18.60 25.07 -4.55
N PHE A 35 17.77 24.19 -5.13
CA PHE A 35 16.74 23.48 -4.38
C PHE A 35 17.34 22.68 -3.22
N GLN A 36 18.38 21.88 -3.46
CA GLN A 36 19.01 21.07 -2.42
C GLN A 36 19.59 21.95 -1.31
N THR A 37 20.25 23.05 -1.67
CA THR A 37 20.83 24.00 -0.71
C THR A 37 19.75 24.62 0.18
N LYS A 38 18.65 25.10 -0.43
CA LYS A 38 17.50 25.66 0.30
C LYS A 38 16.77 24.61 1.13
N ALA A 39 16.60 23.41 0.59
CA ALA A 39 16.00 22.30 1.31
C ALA A 39 16.85 21.94 2.52
N ASP A 40 18.18 21.90 2.40
CA ASP A 40 19.10 21.56 3.48
C ASP A 40 19.13 22.62 4.58
N SER A 41 19.06 23.92 4.23
CA SER A 41 18.98 25.02 5.20
C SER A 41 17.60 25.12 5.88
N ALA A 42 16.54 24.68 5.21
CA ALA A 42 15.18 24.82 5.71
C ALA A 42 14.87 23.92 6.92
N GLY A 43 14.02 24.39 7.83
CA GLY A 43 13.54 23.59 8.95
C GLY A 43 12.25 22.81 8.66
N ALA A 44 11.46 23.30 7.70
CA ALA A 44 10.23 22.68 7.22
C ALA A 44 10.04 23.01 5.72
N ALA A 45 9.26 22.18 5.02
CA ALA A 45 8.90 22.34 3.63
C ALA A 45 7.37 22.42 3.48
N VAL A 46 6.88 23.47 2.84
CA VAL A 46 5.47 23.66 2.48
C VAL A 46 5.32 23.36 1.00
N PHE A 47 4.49 22.37 0.67
CA PHE A 47 4.22 21.97 -0.71
C PHE A 47 2.85 22.47 -1.13
N ILE A 48 2.80 23.32 -2.15
CA ILE A 48 1.55 23.77 -2.79
C ILE A 48 1.19 22.73 -3.85
N VAL A 49 0.25 21.84 -3.52
CA VAL A 49 -0.11 20.68 -4.34
C VAL A 49 -1.32 21.03 -5.21
N SER A 50 -1.02 21.42 -6.45
CA SER A 50 -1.95 21.62 -7.57
C SER A 50 -1.92 20.45 -8.56
N ASP A 51 -2.82 20.43 -9.55
CA ASP A 51 -2.77 19.43 -10.64
C ASP A 51 -1.47 19.53 -11.46
N SER A 52 -0.97 20.74 -11.70
CA SER A 52 0.32 21.03 -12.35
C SER A 52 1.50 20.50 -11.53
N PHE A 53 1.45 20.67 -10.20
CA PHE A 53 2.43 20.09 -9.30
C PHE A 53 2.50 18.55 -9.45
N LEU A 54 1.33 17.88 -9.49
CA LEU A 54 1.25 16.42 -9.62
C LEU A 54 1.75 15.92 -10.98
N ALA A 55 1.55 16.70 -12.04
CA ALA A 55 2.05 16.40 -13.37
C ALA A 55 3.59 16.53 -13.46
N SER A 56 4.18 17.50 -12.76
CA SER A 56 5.61 17.78 -12.80
C SER A 56 6.45 16.65 -12.19
N ARG A 57 7.43 16.13 -12.95
CA ARG A 57 8.39 15.14 -12.46
C ARG A 57 9.33 15.75 -11.41
N SER A 58 9.78 16.98 -11.63
CA SER A 58 10.71 17.68 -10.73
C SER A 58 10.05 17.94 -9.36
N SER A 59 8.80 18.41 -9.35
CA SER A 59 8.02 18.63 -8.13
C SER A 59 7.85 17.34 -7.31
N ARG A 60 7.57 16.22 -7.97
CA ARG A 60 7.51 14.90 -7.33
C ARG A 60 8.85 14.47 -6.74
N ASN A 61 9.97 14.72 -7.45
CA ASN A 61 11.30 14.41 -6.94
C ASN A 61 11.69 15.27 -5.73
N HIS A 62 11.30 16.55 -5.69
CA HIS A 62 11.52 17.44 -4.55
C HIS A 62 10.83 16.93 -3.28
N ILE A 63 9.62 16.38 -3.41
CA ILE A 63 8.92 15.74 -2.31
C ILE A 63 9.73 14.54 -1.76
N PHE A 64 10.23 13.66 -2.63
CA PHE A 64 11.05 12.52 -2.19
C PHE A 64 12.37 12.96 -1.53
N TYR A 65 12.95 14.08 -1.98
CA TYR A 65 14.13 14.64 -1.32
C TYR A 65 13.80 15.07 0.12
N CYS A 66 12.67 15.76 0.31
CA CYS A 66 12.27 16.31 1.60
C CYS A 66 11.69 15.29 2.59
N GLU A 67 11.06 14.20 2.12
CA GLU A 67 10.32 13.22 2.93
C GLU A 67 11.04 12.85 4.24
N GLN A 68 12.30 12.42 4.15
CA GLN A 68 13.06 11.91 5.29
C GLN A 68 13.91 13.00 5.96
N ARG A 69 13.87 14.23 5.45
CA ARG A 69 14.79 15.32 5.82
C ARG A 69 14.08 16.50 6.47
N LYS A 70 12.81 16.73 6.14
CA LYS A 70 12.09 17.97 6.47
C LYS A 70 10.68 17.65 6.93
N HIS A 71 10.13 18.49 7.80
CA HIS A 71 8.71 18.46 8.10
C HIS A 71 7.92 18.97 6.90
N MET A 72 7.04 18.14 6.36
CA MET A 72 6.25 18.50 5.18
C MET A 72 4.85 18.98 5.57
N ILE A 73 4.43 20.12 5.03
CA ILE A 73 3.06 20.63 5.13
C ILE A 73 2.48 20.73 3.71
N PRO A 74 1.62 19.79 3.29
CA PRO A 74 0.96 19.89 2.00
C PRO A 74 -0.23 20.86 2.09
N VAL A 75 -0.28 21.81 1.16
CA VAL A 75 -1.39 22.72 0.92
C VAL A 75 -2.08 22.25 -0.37
N LEU A 76 -3.28 21.69 -0.25
CA LEU A 76 -4.06 21.16 -1.36
C LEU A 76 -4.81 22.30 -2.04
N CYS A 77 -4.49 22.56 -3.32
CA CYS A 77 -5.07 23.64 -4.10
C CYS A 77 -6.27 23.17 -4.92
N GLY A 78 -7.48 23.56 -4.54
CA GLY A 78 -8.71 23.08 -5.17
C GLY A 78 -9.06 21.64 -4.82
N ASN A 79 -9.75 20.93 -5.72
CA ASN A 79 -10.20 19.55 -5.51
C ASN A 79 -9.22 18.52 -6.09
N VAL A 80 -7.95 18.65 -5.70
CA VAL A 80 -6.87 17.78 -6.20
C VAL A 80 -7.01 16.38 -5.60
N GLN A 81 -7.05 15.38 -6.48
CA GLN A 81 -6.98 13.98 -6.06
C GLN A 81 -5.53 13.55 -5.96
N LEU A 82 -5.04 13.41 -4.72
CA LEU A 82 -3.68 12.94 -4.49
C LEU A 82 -3.55 11.48 -4.96
N PRO A 83 -2.51 11.15 -5.74
CA PRO A 83 -2.21 9.76 -6.04
C PRO A 83 -1.83 9.03 -4.75
N THR A 84 -2.17 7.75 -4.62
CA THR A 84 -2.03 6.98 -3.37
C THR A 84 -0.63 7.07 -2.76
N TRP A 85 0.42 7.00 -3.59
CA TRP A 85 1.80 7.07 -3.12
C TRP A 85 2.09 8.39 -2.40
N LEU A 86 1.50 9.49 -2.87
CA LEU A 86 1.67 10.81 -2.26
C LEU A 86 0.80 10.93 -1.03
N THR A 87 -0.42 10.39 -1.05
CA THR A 87 -1.27 10.28 0.14
C THR A 87 -0.53 9.55 1.26
N MET A 88 0.06 8.39 0.97
CA MET A 88 0.83 7.60 1.93
C MET A 88 2.08 8.33 2.43
N LEU A 89 2.81 9.01 1.54
CA LEU A 89 3.97 9.80 1.93
C LEU A 89 3.60 10.97 2.86
N LEU A 90 2.40 11.51 2.64
CA LEU A 90 1.83 12.60 3.42
C LEU A 90 0.96 12.08 4.58
N GLU A 91 0.82 10.76 4.79
CA GLU A 91 0.03 10.20 5.89
C GLU A 91 0.70 10.59 7.22
N GLY A 92 0.00 11.42 7.99
CA GLY A 92 0.52 12.04 9.21
C GLY A 92 0.91 13.51 9.03
N SER A 93 1.08 14.01 7.81
CA SER A 93 1.21 15.46 7.61
C SER A 93 -0.16 16.14 7.75
N ASN A 94 -0.24 17.23 8.51
CA ASN A 94 -1.48 17.99 8.67
C ASN A 94 -1.75 18.78 7.38
N SER A 95 -2.34 18.12 6.38
CA SER A 95 -2.68 18.75 5.12
C SER A 95 -3.67 19.89 5.31
N VAL A 96 -3.44 21.00 4.63
CA VAL A 96 -4.32 22.18 4.67
C VAL A 96 -4.95 22.35 3.29
N SER A 97 -6.26 22.59 3.22
CA SER A 97 -6.92 22.92 1.95
C SER A 97 -6.90 24.43 1.73
N SER A 98 -6.50 24.89 0.54
CA SER A 98 -6.52 26.31 0.16
C SER A 98 -7.94 26.89 0.09
N GLU A 99 -8.96 26.03 -0.06
CA GLU A 99 -10.36 26.41 -0.12
C GLU A 99 -10.94 26.75 1.27
N GLN A 100 -10.24 26.38 2.35
CA GLN A 100 -10.69 26.69 3.69
C GLN A 100 -10.37 28.15 4.05
N PRO A 101 -11.34 28.90 4.61
CA PRO A 101 -11.06 30.23 5.16
C PRO A 101 -9.98 30.15 6.25
N GLY A 102 -9.04 31.09 6.20
CA GLY A 102 -7.94 31.17 7.16
C GLY A 102 -6.88 30.05 7.02
N TRP A 103 -6.74 29.47 5.83
CA TRP A 103 -5.73 28.44 5.58
C TRP A 103 -4.28 28.94 5.79
N PRO A 104 -3.89 30.20 5.46
CA PRO A 104 -2.52 30.66 5.73
C PRO A 104 -2.21 30.65 7.23
N GLU A 105 -3.16 31.05 8.07
CA GLU A 105 -3.04 31.03 9.53
C GLU A 105 -2.92 29.60 10.07
N LYS A 106 -3.61 28.63 9.46
CA LYS A 106 -3.44 27.21 9.81
C LYS A 106 -2.04 26.70 9.46
N VAL A 107 -1.51 27.06 8.28
CA VAL A 107 -0.14 26.72 7.89
C VAL A 107 0.86 27.36 8.86
N ALA A 108 0.67 28.64 9.20
CA ALA A 108 1.50 29.34 10.18
C ALA A 108 1.47 28.65 11.55
N GLY A 109 0.30 28.26 12.06
CA GLY A 109 0.17 27.54 13.32
C GLY A 109 0.85 26.16 13.29
N HIS A 110 0.82 25.45 12.16
CA HIS A 110 1.58 24.21 11.98
C HIS A 110 3.09 24.45 12.00
N LEU A 111 3.57 25.52 11.36
CA LEU A 111 4.98 25.90 11.39
C LEU A 111 5.44 26.28 12.80
N GLU A 112 4.65 27.07 13.53
CA GLU A 112 4.91 27.40 14.94
C GLU A 112 5.02 26.14 15.79
N THR A 113 4.11 25.18 15.57
CA THR A 113 4.13 23.87 16.25
C THR A 113 5.39 23.07 15.90
N ILE A 114 5.82 23.06 14.64
CA ILE A 114 7.05 22.36 14.20
C ILE A 114 8.31 23.00 14.82
N PHE A 115 8.32 24.33 14.93
CA PHE A 115 9.47 25.06 15.45
C PHE A 115 9.49 25.21 16.97
N ASP A 116 8.44 24.78 17.67
CA ASP A 116 8.42 24.69 19.13
C ASP A 116 9.45 23.65 19.63
N PRO A 117 10.44 24.04 20.45
CA PRO A 117 11.43 23.14 21.03
C PRO A 117 10.84 21.94 21.79
N ASN A 118 9.62 22.06 22.34
CA ASN A 118 8.93 20.99 23.04
C ASN A 118 8.24 19.99 22.09
N THR A 119 8.07 20.35 20.82
CA THR A 119 7.30 19.59 19.81
C THR A 119 8.19 18.93 18.75
N MET A 120 9.52 19.12 18.82
CA MET A 120 10.55 18.32 18.13
C MET A 120 10.40 16.79 18.33
N ALA A 121 9.54 16.36 19.25
CA ALA A 121 9.00 15.01 19.36
C ALA A 121 8.22 14.51 18.11
N TYR A 122 7.89 15.34 17.12
CA TYR A 122 7.09 14.92 15.96
C TYR A 122 7.88 14.11 14.91
N MET A 123 9.16 14.41 14.66
CA MET A 123 10.05 13.48 13.91
C MET A 123 10.25 12.17 14.66
N HIS A 124 10.23 12.22 16.00
CA HIS A 124 10.13 11.02 16.82
C HIS A 124 8.78 10.31 16.65
N LYS A 125 7.67 10.97 16.26
CA LYS A 125 6.37 10.30 16.04
C LYS A 125 6.33 9.44 14.78
N SER A 126 6.91 9.84 13.66
CA SER A 126 7.00 8.96 12.47
C SER A 126 7.88 7.75 12.75
N LYS A 127 9.08 7.96 13.31
CA LYS A 127 9.94 6.84 13.75
C LYS A 127 9.32 6.00 14.87
N ALA A 128 8.55 6.61 15.76
CA ALA A 128 7.83 5.88 16.81
C ALA A 128 6.62 5.14 16.26
N LEU A 129 5.97 5.63 15.20
CA LEU A 129 4.91 4.93 14.49
C LEU A 129 5.50 3.71 13.79
N ASP A 130 6.58 3.87 13.02
CA ASP A 130 7.28 2.74 12.38
C ASP A 130 7.74 1.71 13.43
N PHE A 131 8.36 2.15 14.52
CA PHE A 131 8.76 1.28 15.62
C PHE A 131 7.56 0.58 16.30
N ARG A 132 6.44 1.29 16.46
CA ARG A 132 5.19 0.74 17.00
C ARG A 132 4.62 -0.30 16.06
N ILE A 133 4.56 -0.01 14.76
CA ILE A 133 4.08 -0.94 13.73
C ILE A 133 4.96 -2.18 13.68
N ASP A 134 6.29 -2.03 13.72
CA ASP A 134 7.22 -3.15 13.81
C ASP A 134 6.96 -4.01 15.05
N LYS A 135 6.81 -3.37 16.22
CA LYS A 135 6.53 -4.08 17.48
C LYS A 135 5.19 -4.82 17.43
N LEU A 136 4.14 -4.19 16.91
CA LEU A 136 2.83 -4.80 16.73
C LEU A 136 2.90 -5.95 15.71
N ALA A 137 3.63 -5.78 14.61
CA ALA A 137 3.85 -6.83 13.63
C ALA A 137 4.61 -8.02 14.24
N GLN A 138 5.65 -7.80 15.06
CA GLN A 138 6.32 -8.90 15.75
C GLN A 138 5.38 -9.63 16.73
N MET A 139 4.54 -8.89 17.45
CA MET A 139 3.54 -9.48 18.36
C MET A 139 2.48 -10.29 17.59
N VAL A 140 1.99 -9.80 16.46
CA VAL A 140 1.08 -10.60 15.62
C VAL A 140 1.81 -11.81 15.05
N LYS A 141 3.05 -11.64 14.59
CA LYS A 141 3.88 -12.72 14.03
C LYS A 141 4.13 -13.85 15.02
N SER A 142 4.21 -13.59 16.33
CA SER A 142 4.37 -14.65 17.33
C SER A 142 3.13 -15.55 17.47
N HIS A 143 1.97 -15.12 16.99
CA HIS A 143 0.76 -15.95 16.92
C HIS A 143 0.68 -16.77 15.63
N LEU A 144 1.40 -16.34 14.59
CA LEU A 144 1.40 -16.99 13.28
C LEU A 144 2.41 -18.14 13.23
N PRO A 145 2.06 -19.27 12.60
CA PRO A 145 3.01 -20.36 12.37
C PRO A 145 4.24 -19.92 11.57
N ALA A 146 5.43 -20.02 12.17
CA ALA A 146 6.70 -19.53 11.60
C ALA A 146 7.13 -20.25 10.31
N ASN A 147 6.61 -21.45 10.05
CA ASN A 147 6.92 -22.24 8.86
C ASN A 147 6.04 -21.87 7.64
N LYS A 148 5.09 -20.95 7.79
CA LYS A 148 4.16 -20.57 6.72
C LYS A 148 4.63 -19.32 5.98
N TRP A 149 4.24 -19.25 4.71
CA TRP A 149 4.36 -18.08 3.86
C TRP A 149 2.99 -17.44 3.75
N PHE A 150 2.83 -16.26 4.34
CA PHE A 150 1.53 -15.61 4.42
C PHE A 150 1.25 -14.77 3.20
N ILE A 151 0.08 -15.01 2.62
CA ILE A 151 -0.47 -14.26 1.50
C ILE A 151 -1.64 -13.44 2.01
N TYR A 152 -1.57 -12.12 1.80
CA TYR A 152 -2.66 -11.21 2.07
C TYR A 152 -3.66 -11.23 0.92
N VAL A 153 -4.96 -11.30 1.19
CA VAL A 153 -6.01 -11.16 0.17
C VAL A 153 -6.68 -9.80 0.36
N CYS A 154 -6.61 -8.94 -0.65
CA CYS A 154 -7.24 -7.62 -0.61
C CYS A 154 -8.75 -7.73 -0.45
N ARG A 155 -9.31 -6.81 0.32
CA ARG A 155 -10.75 -6.67 0.49
C ARG A 155 -11.39 -6.15 -0.78
N SER A 156 -12.62 -6.59 -1.05
CA SER A 156 -13.46 -6.07 -2.14
C SER A 156 -14.90 -6.01 -1.66
N LYS A 157 -15.64 -4.91 -1.83
CA LYS A 157 -17.03 -4.90 -1.32
C LYS A 157 -17.98 -5.79 -2.10
N ARG A 158 -17.83 -5.86 -3.43
CA ARG A 158 -18.65 -6.63 -4.36
C ARG A 158 -17.78 -7.06 -5.53
N LEU A 159 -18.06 -8.25 -6.06
CA LEU A 159 -17.46 -8.77 -7.28
C LEU A 159 -18.42 -8.50 -8.43
N ALA A 160 -17.98 -7.72 -9.41
CA ALA A 160 -18.78 -7.36 -10.57
C ALA A 160 -18.63 -8.38 -11.70
N ASN A 161 -17.48 -9.06 -11.79
CA ASN A 161 -17.23 -10.03 -12.83
C ASN A 161 -17.86 -11.38 -12.50
N ARG A 162 -18.62 -11.93 -13.45
CA ARG A 162 -19.33 -13.21 -13.32
C ARG A 162 -18.43 -14.40 -12.99
N CYS A 163 -17.15 -14.33 -13.38
CA CYS A 163 -16.18 -15.40 -13.16
C CYS A 163 -15.42 -15.26 -11.82
N SER A 164 -15.54 -14.12 -11.13
CA SER A 164 -14.73 -13.88 -9.93
C SER A 164 -15.06 -14.82 -8.78
N ASP A 165 -16.32 -15.21 -8.61
CA ASP A 165 -16.71 -16.17 -7.56
C ASP A 165 -16.07 -17.54 -7.79
N SER A 166 -16.16 -18.08 -9.01
CA SER A 166 -15.57 -19.38 -9.35
C SER A 166 -14.04 -19.35 -9.27
N VAL A 167 -13.40 -18.26 -9.72
CA VAL A 167 -11.95 -18.07 -9.58
C VAL A 167 -11.55 -17.97 -8.11
N CYS A 168 -12.26 -17.20 -7.29
CA CYS A 168 -11.96 -17.07 -5.85
C CYS A 168 -12.06 -18.43 -5.14
N LYS A 169 -13.09 -19.22 -5.44
CA LYS A 169 -13.26 -20.57 -4.88
C LYS A 169 -12.14 -21.50 -5.33
N ALA A 170 -11.92 -21.62 -6.64
CA ALA A 170 -10.84 -22.45 -7.18
C ALA A 170 -9.47 -22.06 -6.62
N LEU A 171 -9.23 -20.75 -6.44
CA LEU A 171 -7.98 -20.25 -5.86
C LEU A 171 -7.85 -20.62 -4.38
N GLY A 172 -8.90 -20.45 -3.57
CA GLY A 172 -8.90 -20.84 -2.17
C GLY A 172 -8.63 -22.33 -1.97
N GLU A 173 -9.28 -23.18 -2.77
CA GLU A 173 -9.06 -24.63 -2.75
C GLU A 173 -7.64 -25.00 -3.19
N ALA A 174 -7.14 -24.40 -4.27
CA ALA A 174 -5.81 -24.70 -4.80
C ALA A 174 -4.69 -24.22 -3.86
N LEU A 175 -4.88 -23.09 -3.17
CA LEU A 175 -3.95 -22.61 -2.14
C LEU A 175 -3.97 -23.51 -0.90
N ALA A 176 -5.13 -24.10 -0.55
CA ALA A 176 -5.26 -24.97 0.63
C ALA A 176 -4.35 -26.20 0.54
N GLN A 177 -4.10 -26.68 -0.67
CA GLN A 177 -3.20 -27.80 -0.95
C GLN A 177 -1.72 -27.49 -0.66
N LEU A 178 -1.35 -26.22 -0.53
CA LEU A 178 0.02 -25.81 -0.20
C LEU A 178 0.19 -25.75 1.31
N ASP A 179 0.76 -26.79 1.90
CA ASP A 179 1.02 -26.90 3.33
C ASP A 179 1.87 -25.75 3.89
N TRP A 180 2.73 -25.15 3.08
CA TRP A 180 3.58 -24.02 3.46
C TRP A 180 2.93 -22.65 3.30
N VAL A 181 1.66 -22.55 2.89
CA VAL A 181 0.92 -21.28 2.74
C VAL A 181 -0.01 -21.04 3.92
N GLY A 182 -0.19 -19.78 4.32
CA GLY A 182 -1.28 -19.32 5.17
C GLY A 182 -1.93 -18.06 4.59
N LEU A 183 -3.17 -17.77 4.96
CA LEU A 183 -3.90 -16.60 4.46
C LEU A 183 -4.06 -15.55 5.55
N VAL A 184 -3.90 -14.28 5.16
CA VAL A 184 -4.21 -13.12 5.99
C VAL A 184 -5.22 -12.25 5.26
N THR A 185 -6.22 -11.74 5.97
CA THR A 185 -7.25 -10.85 5.40
C THR A 185 -7.64 -9.76 6.39
N GLY A 186 -8.40 -8.78 5.94
CA GLY A 186 -9.03 -7.77 6.82
C GLY A 186 -10.39 -8.18 7.40
N GLY A 187 -10.84 -9.43 7.17
CA GLY A 187 -12.12 -9.94 7.66
C GLY A 187 -13.37 -9.31 7.01
N GLY A 188 -13.24 -8.75 5.81
CA GLY A 188 -14.34 -8.10 5.10
C GLY A 188 -15.19 -9.09 4.29
N PRO A 189 -16.30 -8.63 3.69
CA PRO A 189 -16.99 -9.39 2.65
C PRO A 189 -16.24 -9.31 1.32
N GLY A 190 -16.52 -10.24 0.39
CA GLY A 190 -16.04 -10.22 -1.00
C GLY A 190 -14.95 -11.25 -1.32
N ALA A 191 -14.00 -10.89 -2.19
CA ALA A 191 -12.90 -11.77 -2.62
C ALA A 191 -12.12 -12.34 -1.44
N ASP A 192 -11.74 -11.51 -0.47
CA ASP A 192 -11.04 -11.96 0.73
C ASP A 192 -11.85 -12.99 1.49
N GLN A 193 -13.15 -12.78 1.68
CA GLN A 193 -14.04 -13.74 2.32
C GLN A 193 -14.16 -15.05 1.55
N ILE A 194 -14.38 -14.99 0.23
CA ILE A 194 -14.64 -16.18 -0.59
C ILE A 194 -13.40 -17.06 -0.67
N VAL A 195 -12.24 -16.45 -0.97
CA VAL A 195 -10.94 -17.16 -1.04
C VAL A 195 -10.61 -17.76 0.33
N SER A 196 -10.67 -16.97 1.40
CA SER A 196 -10.26 -17.43 2.73
C SER A 196 -11.20 -18.48 3.31
N ARG A 197 -12.51 -18.37 3.06
CA ARG A 197 -13.48 -19.40 3.46
C ARG A 197 -13.22 -20.71 2.74
N GLN A 198 -13.09 -20.67 1.41
CA GLN A 198 -12.87 -21.88 0.63
C GLN A 198 -11.53 -22.55 1.01
N PHE A 199 -10.51 -21.76 1.31
CA PHE A 199 -9.24 -22.25 1.84
C PHE A 199 -9.41 -22.96 3.20
N SER A 200 -10.02 -22.30 4.17
CA SER A 200 -10.32 -22.85 5.50
C SER A 200 -11.14 -24.13 5.43
N ASP A 201 -12.21 -24.15 4.63
CA ASP A 201 -13.10 -25.29 4.49
C ASP A 201 -12.37 -26.48 3.85
N SER A 202 -11.60 -26.24 2.79
CA SER A 202 -10.80 -27.29 2.12
C SER A 202 -9.78 -27.91 3.08
N ARG A 203 -9.11 -27.08 3.90
CA ARG A 203 -8.17 -27.58 4.91
C ARG A 203 -8.85 -28.35 6.02
N ARG A 204 -9.98 -27.86 6.53
CA ARG A 204 -10.77 -28.54 7.56
C ARG A 204 -11.24 -29.91 7.09
N GLN A 205 -11.72 -30.01 5.84
CA GLN A 205 -12.11 -31.29 5.22
C GLN A 205 -10.94 -32.28 5.12
N ASN A 206 -9.72 -31.77 4.91
CA ASN A 206 -8.49 -32.56 4.84
C ASN A 206 -7.81 -32.77 6.21
N GLY A 207 -8.45 -32.40 7.32
CA GLY A 207 -7.89 -32.54 8.67
C GLY A 207 -6.66 -31.65 8.95
N GLN A 208 -6.49 -30.57 8.20
CA GLN A 208 -5.39 -29.62 8.33
C GLN A 208 -5.80 -28.38 9.16
N SER A 209 -4.81 -27.70 9.75
CA SER A 209 -5.01 -26.37 10.35
C SER A 209 -5.49 -25.38 9.30
N GLU A 210 -6.54 -24.64 9.61
CA GLU A 210 -7.11 -23.65 8.70
C GLU A 210 -6.09 -22.60 8.25
N ASP A 211 -5.14 -22.20 9.11
CA ASP A 211 -4.11 -21.16 8.86
C ASP A 211 -4.61 -19.89 8.16
N THR A 212 -5.89 -19.58 8.34
CA THR A 212 -6.54 -18.32 7.94
C THR A 212 -6.57 -17.38 9.14
N TRP A 213 -6.06 -16.17 8.94
CA TRP A 213 -5.98 -15.14 9.97
C TRP A 213 -6.65 -13.84 9.51
N HIS A 214 -7.60 -13.35 10.29
CA HIS A 214 -8.31 -12.09 10.06
C HIS A 214 -7.71 -11.03 10.98
N LEU A 215 -7.02 -10.05 10.39
CA LEU A 215 -6.56 -8.89 11.14
C LEU A 215 -7.71 -7.90 11.26
N LEU A 216 -8.08 -7.59 12.49
CA LEU A 216 -9.05 -6.58 12.86
C LEU A 216 -8.30 -5.42 13.53
N HIS A 217 -8.92 -4.25 13.64
CA HIS A 217 -8.33 -3.10 14.34
C HIS A 217 -9.21 -2.76 15.53
N ASP A 218 -8.62 -2.21 16.59
CA ASP A 218 -9.39 -1.75 17.74
C ASP A 218 -10.16 -0.50 17.33
N SER A 219 -11.49 -0.60 17.27
CA SER A 219 -12.35 0.55 16.98
C SER A 219 -12.75 1.33 18.23
N GLY A 220 -12.08 1.11 19.38
CA GLY A 220 -12.32 1.89 20.60
C GLY A 220 -13.65 1.57 21.30
N GLY A 221 -14.25 0.43 21.00
CA GLY A 221 -15.44 -0.09 21.70
C GLY A 221 -16.73 0.71 21.51
N ASP A 222 -17.52 0.36 20.48
CA ASP A 222 -18.98 0.42 20.61
C ASP A 222 -19.42 -0.73 21.53
N LYS A 223 -19.33 -0.51 22.85
CA LYS A 223 -20.00 -1.34 23.86
C LYS A 223 -21.49 -1.00 23.90
N SER A 224 -22.22 -1.25 22.80
CA SER A 224 -23.68 -1.28 22.84
C SER A 224 -24.21 -2.67 22.51
N SER A 225 -24.87 -3.23 23.52
CA SER A 225 -25.82 -4.35 23.49
C SER A 225 -25.36 -5.68 22.90
N SER A 226 -24.88 -6.54 23.80
CA SER A 226 -25.42 -7.89 23.91
C SER A 226 -26.96 -7.85 23.96
N THR A 227 -27.63 -8.16 22.86
CA THR A 227 -28.90 -8.92 22.74
C THR A 227 -29.53 -8.67 21.37
N SER A 228 -29.40 -9.62 20.44
CA SER A 228 -30.48 -10.06 19.53
C SER A 228 -29.94 -11.00 18.46
N ALA A 229 -30.61 -12.13 18.33
CA ALA A 229 -30.40 -13.11 17.29
C ALA A 229 -30.89 -12.58 15.93
N ALA A 230 -30.29 -13.10 14.85
CA ALA A 230 -30.75 -13.05 13.47
C ALA A 230 -30.85 -11.66 12.81
N ALA A 231 -29.70 -11.07 12.47
CA ALA A 231 -29.58 -10.15 11.33
C ALA A 231 -28.14 -10.20 10.79
N ALA A 232 -27.98 -10.12 9.46
CA ALA A 232 -26.69 -10.12 8.76
C ALA A 232 -25.66 -9.16 9.40
N PRO A 233 -24.35 -9.49 9.39
CA PRO A 233 -23.36 -8.69 10.10
C PRO A 233 -23.26 -7.29 9.46
N LYS A 234 -23.80 -6.28 10.15
CA LYS A 234 -23.78 -4.87 9.76
C LYS A 234 -22.66 -4.07 10.44
N SER A 235 -21.71 -4.73 11.10
CA SER A 235 -20.51 -4.10 11.65
C SER A 235 -19.28 -4.55 10.86
N PRO A 236 -18.43 -3.62 10.38
CA PRO A 236 -17.17 -3.95 9.70
C PRO A 236 -16.14 -4.67 10.59
N ASN A 237 -16.45 -4.90 11.87
CA ASN A 237 -15.61 -5.57 12.85
C ASN A 237 -16.24 -6.85 13.43
N THR A 238 -17.36 -7.37 12.87
CA THR A 238 -17.83 -8.69 13.28
C THR A 238 -16.85 -9.75 12.77
N PRO A 239 -16.19 -10.53 13.66
CA PRO A 239 -15.22 -11.52 13.23
C PRO A 239 -15.89 -12.59 12.36
N PRO A 240 -15.25 -13.02 11.26
CA PRO A 240 -15.71 -14.18 10.50
C PRO A 240 -15.82 -15.42 11.39
N GLN A 241 -16.80 -16.29 11.09
CA GLN A 241 -17.03 -17.56 11.81
C GLN A 241 -16.05 -18.69 11.43
N PHE A 242 -15.03 -18.37 10.65
CA PHE A 242 -13.97 -19.29 10.22
C PHE A 242 -12.62 -18.58 10.39
N GLY A 243 -11.53 -19.33 10.37
CA GLY A 243 -10.21 -18.81 10.67
C GLY A 243 -10.07 -18.29 12.10
N LYS A 244 -8.97 -17.58 12.37
CA LYS A 244 -8.70 -16.94 13.66
C LYS A 244 -8.66 -15.43 13.47
N SER A 245 -9.27 -14.69 14.38
CA SER A 245 -9.23 -13.22 14.37
C SER A 245 -8.19 -12.71 15.37
N LEU A 246 -7.38 -11.73 14.95
CA LEU A 246 -6.44 -11.01 15.79
C LEU A 246 -6.72 -9.51 15.69
N VAL A 247 -6.92 -8.84 16.82
CA VAL A 247 -7.07 -7.39 16.86
C VAL A 247 -5.67 -6.78 16.94
N CYS A 248 -5.31 -5.93 15.97
CA CYS A 248 -4.04 -5.24 15.90
C CYS A 248 -4.17 -3.83 15.30
N GLY A 249 -3.45 -2.89 15.88
CA GLY A 249 -3.50 -1.48 15.50
C GLY A 249 -4.78 -0.78 15.95
N ASP A 250 -4.70 0.55 16.03
CA ASP A 250 -5.78 1.42 16.51
C ASP A 250 -6.64 1.93 15.35
N SER A 251 -6.26 1.62 14.10
CA SER A 251 -6.95 2.06 12.89
C SER A 251 -6.87 1.04 11.77
N ALA A 252 -7.75 1.19 10.78
CA ALA A 252 -7.72 0.38 9.56
C ALA A 252 -6.40 0.53 8.77
N ALA A 253 -5.77 1.70 8.86
CA ALA A 253 -4.48 2.01 8.24
C ALA A 253 -3.33 1.33 8.99
N GLU A 254 -3.26 1.47 10.31
CA GLU A 254 -2.23 0.78 11.13
C GLU A 254 -2.29 -0.74 10.94
N ARG A 255 -3.49 -1.31 10.95
CA ARG A 255 -3.69 -2.74 10.69
C ARG A 255 -3.17 -3.15 9.31
N LEU A 256 -3.36 -2.32 8.29
CA LEU A 256 -2.89 -2.61 6.94
C LEU A 256 -1.35 -2.53 6.86
N GLN A 257 -0.73 -1.55 7.52
CA GLN A 257 0.73 -1.48 7.66
C GLN A 257 1.28 -2.73 8.36
N ILE A 258 0.65 -3.18 9.45
CA ILE A 258 0.99 -4.43 10.14
C ILE A 258 0.88 -5.62 9.17
N ALA A 259 -0.20 -5.72 8.40
CA ALA A 259 -0.38 -6.79 7.42
C ALA A 259 0.74 -6.82 6.38
N ALA A 260 1.17 -5.66 5.90
CA ALA A 260 2.25 -5.52 4.92
C ALA A 260 3.63 -5.93 5.49
N HIS A 261 3.86 -5.80 6.79
CA HIS A 261 5.07 -6.30 7.44
C HIS A 261 5.06 -7.83 7.61
N LEU A 262 3.88 -8.42 7.80
CA LEU A 262 3.70 -9.85 8.07
C LEU A 262 3.72 -10.70 6.80
N CYS A 263 3.08 -10.20 5.76
CA CYS A 263 2.79 -10.97 4.55
C CYS A 263 3.89 -10.78 3.50
N SER A 264 4.11 -11.81 2.70
CA SER A 264 5.13 -11.78 1.64
C SER A 264 4.54 -11.39 0.28
N LEU A 265 3.25 -11.62 0.10
CA LEU A 265 2.51 -11.40 -1.14
C LEU A 265 1.14 -10.80 -0.85
N CYS A 266 0.70 -9.90 -1.71
CA CYS A 266 -0.66 -9.36 -1.73
C CYS A 266 -1.40 -9.86 -2.99
N LEU A 267 -2.55 -10.50 -2.81
CA LEU A 267 -3.45 -10.91 -3.90
C LEU A 267 -4.49 -9.81 -4.13
N LEU A 268 -4.50 -9.26 -5.34
CA LEU A 268 -5.46 -8.24 -5.75
C LEU A 268 -6.44 -8.84 -6.77
N ILE A 269 -7.70 -8.97 -6.35
CA ILE A 269 -8.79 -9.60 -7.11
C ILE A 269 -9.90 -8.57 -7.28
N GLU A 270 -10.19 -8.16 -8.52
CA GLU A 270 -11.02 -7.00 -8.82
C GLU A 270 -10.63 -5.78 -7.97
N GLY A 271 -11.45 -5.43 -6.99
CA GLY A 271 -11.19 -4.36 -6.05
C GLY A 271 -11.63 -3.00 -6.54
N GLY A 272 -11.80 -2.08 -5.58
CA GLY A 272 -12.06 -0.67 -5.82
C GLY A 272 -10.92 0.19 -5.28
N THR A 273 -11.19 1.48 -5.06
CA THR A 273 -10.20 2.43 -4.52
C THR A 273 -9.59 1.99 -3.18
N LYS A 274 -10.35 1.35 -2.29
CA LYS A 274 -9.78 0.79 -1.05
C LYS A 274 -8.82 -0.38 -1.28
N SER A 275 -9.04 -1.16 -2.33
CA SER A 275 -8.13 -2.26 -2.71
C SER A 275 -6.85 -1.72 -3.36
N VAL A 276 -6.94 -0.54 -4.00
CA VAL A 276 -5.78 0.23 -4.47
C VAL A 276 -4.93 0.68 -3.29
N GLU A 277 -5.54 1.29 -2.26
CA GLU A 277 -4.85 1.66 -1.00
C GLU A 277 -4.15 0.44 -0.37
N GLU A 278 -4.82 -0.71 -0.31
CA GLU A 278 -4.23 -1.95 0.20
C GLU A 278 -3.03 -2.42 -0.63
N ALA A 279 -3.17 -2.45 -1.96
CA ALA A 279 -2.08 -2.85 -2.84
C ALA A 279 -0.87 -1.90 -2.75
N ASP A 280 -1.13 -0.59 -2.68
CA ASP A 280 -0.08 0.42 -2.61
C ASP A 280 0.65 0.37 -1.27
N GLN A 281 -0.03 0.05 -0.16
CA GLN A 281 0.65 -0.24 1.11
C GLN A 281 1.64 -1.38 0.97
N PHE A 282 1.25 -2.47 0.31
CA PHE A 282 2.14 -3.61 0.11
C PHE A 282 3.33 -3.25 -0.78
N MET A 283 3.11 -2.49 -1.85
CA MET A 283 4.20 -2.00 -2.69
C MET A 283 5.16 -1.09 -1.92
N TRP A 284 4.64 -0.26 -1.02
CA TRP A 284 5.45 0.62 -0.17
C TRP A 284 6.38 -0.17 0.77
N HIS A 285 5.97 -1.35 1.20
CA HIS A 285 6.78 -2.29 1.99
C HIS A 285 7.54 -3.31 1.14
N ASP A 286 7.81 -2.97 -0.11
CA ASP A 286 8.55 -3.78 -1.07
C ASP A 286 7.98 -5.20 -1.26
N LYS A 287 6.66 -5.35 -1.12
CA LYS A 287 5.95 -6.62 -1.34
C LYS A 287 5.42 -6.70 -2.76
N VAL A 288 5.34 -7.92 -3.26
CA VAL A 288 4.70 -8.18 -4.54
C VAL A 288 3.19 -8.04 -4.39
N VAL A 289 2.58 -7.29 -5.30
CA VAL A 289 1.14 -7.35 -5.56
C VAL A 289 0.94 -8.26 -6.77
N LEU A 290 0.06 -9.26 -6.64
CA LEU A 290 -0.32 -10.19 -7.70
C LEU A 290 -1.74 -9.84 -8.17
N PRO A 291 -1.87 -9.04 -9.25
CA PRO A 291 -3.17 -8.63 -9.77
C PRO A 291 -3.75 -9.66 -10.73
N LEU A 292 -4.98 -10.11 -10.47
CA LEU A 292 -5.75 -10.94 -11.40
C LEU A 292 -6.44 -10.03 -12.44
N LYS A 293 -5.63 -9.46 -13.35
CA LYS A 293 -6.02 -8.42 -14.31
C LYS A 293 -7.27 -8.77 -15.14
N CYS A 294 -7.44 -10.03 -15.52
CA CYS A 294 -8.58 -10.47 -16.33
C CYS A 294 -9.95 -10.29 -15.63
N LEU A 295 -9.97 -10.06 -14.32
CA LEU A 295 -11.21 -9.90 -13.55
C LEU A 295 -11.72 -8.46 -13.54
N GLY A 296 -10.91 -7.45 -13.89
CA GLY A 296 -11.32 -6.04 -13.89
C GLY A 296 -10.95 -5.30 -12.60
N GLY A 297 -11.56 -4.12 -12.39
CA GLY A 297 -11.41 -3.33 -11.17
C GLY A 297 -9.98 -2.79 -10.95
N ALA A 298 -9.60 -2.66 -9.68
CA ALA A 298 -8.24 -2.25 -9.28
C ALA A 298 -7.15 -3.21 -9.78
N ALA A 299 -7.47 -4.51 -9.88
CA ALA A 299 -6.59 -5.52 -10.45
C ALA A 299 -6.30 -5.26 -11.94
N ALA A 300 -7.17 -4.54 -12.66
CA ALA A 300 -7.03 -4.22 -14.08
C ALA A 300 -6.64 -2.75 -14.35
N SER A 301 -6.26 -1.99 -13.30
CA SER A 301 -5.85 -0.58 -13.41
C SER A 301 -6.98 0.40 -13.77
N TYR A 302 -8.23 0.15 -13.35
CA TYR A 302 -9.38 1.00 -13.70
C TYR A 302 -9.48 2.31 -12.88
N TYR A 303 -8.58 2.55 -11.94
CA TYR A 303 -8.61 3.69 -11.02
C TYR A 303 -7.37 4.60 -11.17
N GLY A 304 -6.70 4.58 -12.32
CA GLY A 304 -5.58 5.49 -12.63
C GLY A 304 -4.30 5.18 -11.86
N GLU A 305 -4.08 3.89 -11.56
CA GLU A 305 -3.00 3.49 -10.67
C GLU A 305 -1.62 3.44 -11.33
N SER A 306 -0.56 3.44 -10.52
CA SER A 306 0.81 3.40 -11.02
C SER A 306 1.10 2.12 -11.80
N GLU A 307 1.67 2.27 -13.00
CA GLU A 307 2.12 1.14 -13.84
C GLU A 307 3.07 0.21 -13.09
N ARG A 308 3.81 0.73 -12.10
CA ARG A 308 4.74 -0.02 -11.26
C ARG A 308 4.09 -1.21 -10.56
N ARG A 309 2.79 -1.13 -10.21
CA ARG A 309 2.06 -2.27 -9.60
C ARG A 309 2.00 -3.49 -10.51
N PHE A 310 2.10 -3.24 -11.81
CA PHE A 310 1.88 -4.23 -12.85
C PHE A 310 3.16 -4.72 -13.52
N GLU A 311 4.31 -4.20 -13.07
CA GLU A 311 5.63 -4.67 -13.48
C GLU A 311 5.85 -6.13 -13.08
N VAL A 312 6.64 -6.84 -13.88
CA VAL A 312 6.93 -8.25 -13.61
C VAL A 312 7.88 -8.37 -12.44
N PRO A 313 7.50 -9.09 -11.36
CA PRO A 313 8.36 -9.26 -10.20
C PRO A 313 9.56 -10.17 -10.54
N PRO A 314 10.75 -9.90 -9.97
CA PRO A 314 11.89 -10.80 -10.03
C PRO A 314 11.54 -12.25 -9.70
N GLY A 315 12.10 -13.17 -10.50
CA GLY A 315 11.83 -14.61 -10.37
C GLY A 315 10.60 -15.09 -11.15
N VAL A 316 9.79 -14.19 -11.72
CA VAL A 316 8.65 -14.53 -12.59
C VAL A 316 8.98 -14.15 -14.02
N SER A 317 8.61 -14.99 -14.99
CA SER A 317 8.81 -14.69 -16.41
C SER A 317 7.68 -13.81 -16.96
N GLN A 318 8.00 -12.92 -17.90
CA GLN A 318 7.01 -12.10 -18.62
C GLN A 318 5.89 -12.96 -19.25
N LYS A 319 6.25 -14.12 -19.81
CA LYS A 319 5.31 -15.06 -20.42
C LYS A 319 4.29 -15.61 -19.43
N LEU A 320 4.71 -15.88 -18.19
CA LEU A 320 3.81 -16.36 -17.14
C LEU A 320 2.98 -15.21 -16.57
N TRP A 321 3.59 -14.04 -16.37
CA TRP A 321 2.90 -12.85 -15.87
C TRP A 321 1.77 -12.38 -16.79
N SER A 322 1.99 -12.41 -18.11
CA SER A 322 0.97 -12.00 -19.08
C SER A 322 -0.29 -12.87 -19.06
N LYS A 323 -0.22 -14.10 -18.49
CA LYS A 323 -1.40 -14.97 -18.31
C LYS A 323 -2.43 -14.45 -17.32
N LEU A 324 -2.05 -13.51 -16.44
CA LEU A 324 -2.99 -12.88 -15.51
C LEU A 324 -3.98 -11.94 -16.21
N ALA A 325 -3.66 -11.49 -17.42
CA ALA A 325 -4.49 -10.57 -18.20
C ALA A 325 -5.33 -11.26 -19.29
N VAL A 326 -5.16 -12.58 -19.49
CA VAL A 326 -5.92 -13.32 -20.51
C VAL A 326 -7.38 -13.41 -20.06
N PRO A 327 -8.34 -12.89 -20.85
CA PRO A 327 -9.75 -12.97 -20.50
C PRO A 327 -10.20 -14.41 -20.32
N LEU A 328 -10.93 -14.65 -19.24
CA LEU A 328 -11.70 -15.89 -19.06
C LEU A 328 -12.79 -15.85 -20.15
N ASP A 329 -12.90 -16.92 -20.94
CA ASP A 329 -13.70 -17.04 -22.20
C ASP A 329 -12.91 -16.86 -23.51
N CYS A 330 -11.63 -16.46 -23.46
CA CYS A 330 -10.78 -16.46 -24.65
C CYS A 330 -10.17 -17.85 -24.89
N GLY A 331 -10.59 -18.55 -25.97
CA GLY A 331 -9.90 -19.75 -26.47
C GLY A 331 -9.74 -20.87 -25.44
N ASN A 332 -10.83 -21.26 -24.77
CA ASN A 332 -10.88 -22.27 -23.70
C ASN A 332 -10.07 -21.93 -22.43
N TYR A 333 -9.68 -20.68 -22.22
CA TYR A 333 -9.05 -20.25 -20.98
C TYR A 333 -10.08 -20.14 -19.86
N THR A 334 -9.98 -21.02 -18.86
CA THR A 334 -10.93 -21.16 -17.75
C THR A 334 -10.36 -20.65 -16.43
N ALA A 335 -11.19 -20.62 -15.37
CA ALA A 335 -10.77 -20.30 -14.02
C ALA A 335 -9.62 -21.19 -13.54
N GLU A 336 -9.67 -22.49 -13.81
CA GLU A 336 -8.64 -23.46 -13.44
C GLU A 336 -7.30 -23.15 -14.09
N HIS A 337 -7.31 -22.71 -15.36
CA HIS A 337 -6.09 -22.29 -16.06
C HIS A 337 -5.47 -21.06 -15.42
N LEU A 338 -6.29 -20.06 -15.06
CA LEU A 338 -5.84 -18.87 -14.35
C LEU A 338 -5.25 -19.24 -12.98
N VAL A 339 -5.96 -20.04 -12.19
CA VAL A 339 -5.49 -20.49 -10.86
C VAL A 339 -4.19 -21.28 -10.97
N ALA A 340 -4.06 -22.17 -11.94
CA ALA A 340 -2.82 -22.91 -12.17
C ALA A 340 -1.64 -21.98 -12.50
N ASN A 341 -1.87 -20.90 -13.26
CA ASN A 341 -0.86 -19.90 -13.54
C ASN A 341 -0.51 -19.07 -12.29
N VAL A 342 -1.51 -18.67 -11.49
CA VAL A 342 -1.31 -17.99 -10.20
C VAL A 342 -0.45 -18.85 -9.27
N LEU A 343 -0.73 -20.16 -9.15
CA LEU A 343 0.09 -21.07 -8.36
C LEU A 343 1.53 -21.17 -8.86
N LYS A 344 1.76 -21.24 -10.18
CA LYS A 344 3.13 -21.23 -10.75
C LYS A 344 3.88 -19.95 -10.39
N ILE A 345 3.20 -18.81 -10.40
CA ILE A 345 3.79 -17.52 -9.99
C ILE A 345 4.15 -17.56 -8.51
N ILE A 346 3.24 -17.99 -7.65
CA ILE A 346 3.45 -18.14 -6.20
C ILE A 346 4.67 -19.02 -5.90
N HIS A 347 4.79 -20.19 -6.55
CA HIS A 347 5.96 -21.05 -6.39
C HIS A 347 7.26 -20.39 -6.88
N SER A 348 7.20 -19.65 -7.99
CA SER A 348 8.37 -18.96 -8.56
C SER A 348 8.87 -17.87 -7.61
N LEU A 349 7.96 -17.07 -7.04
CA LEU A 349 8.25 -16.04 -6.05
C LEU A 349 8.83 -16.65 -4.78
N ARG A 350 8.19 -17.69 -4.23
CA ARG A 350 8.70 -18.39 -3.04
C ARG A 350 10.10 -18.96 -3.26
N GLY A 351 10.34 -19.54 -4.44
CA GLY A 351 11.66 -20.04 -4.82
C GLY A 351 12.70 -18.93 -4.95
N TYR A 352 12.32 -17.78 -5.50
CA TYR A 352 13.18 -16.61 -5.61
C TYR A 352 13.57 -16.06 -4.23
N GLU A 353 12.60 -15.87 -3.32
CA GLU A 353 12.87 -15.40 -1.96
C GLU A 353 13.82 -16.33 -1.20
N LYS A 354 13.61 -17.65 -1.27
CA LYS A 354 14.51 -18.63 -0.64
C LYS A 354 15.95 -18.52 -1.16
N ARG A 355 16.13 -18.34 -2.48
CA ARG A 355 17.45 -18.16 -3.09
C ARG A 355 18.08 -16.82 -2.72
N ALA A 356 17.29 -15.74 -2.71
CA ALA A 356 17.77 -14.40 -2.34
C ALA A 356 18.26 -14.37 -0.88
N ALA A 357 17.49 -14.99 0.04
CA ALA A 357 17.87 -15.14 1.43
C ALA A 357 19.17 -15.96 1.61
N ALA A 358 19.31 -17.07 0.87
CA ALA A 358 20.53 -17.88 0.89
C ALA A 358 21.77 -17.15 0.35
N GLN A 359 21.58 -16.17 -0.53
CA GLN A 359 22.66 -15.37 -1.14
C GLN A 359 22.94 -14.05 -0.40
N GLN A 360 22.30 -13.80 0.75
CA GLN A 360 22.34 -12.51 1.47
C GLN A 360 22.09 -11.29 0.56
N ARG A 361 21.30 -11.45 -0.51
CA ARG A 361 20.92 -10.33 -1.36
C ARG A 361 19.83 -9.55 -0.64
N PRO A 362 19.95 -8.21 -0.51
CA PRO A 362 18.91 -7.43 0.14
C PRO A 362 17.59 -7.55 -0.65
N GLY A 363 16.48 -7.41 0.07
CA GLY A 363 15.13 -7.68 -0.40
C GLY A 363 14.71 -6.93 -1.67
N PHE A 364 13.55 -7.34 -2.16
CA PHE A 364 12.89 -7.09 -3.46
C PHE A 364 13.14 -5.72 -4.15
N LEU A 365 13.43 -4.65 -3.42
CA LEU A 365 13.60 -3.29 -3.96
C LEU A 365 14.79 -2.48 -3.42
N CYS A 366 15.80 -3.15 -2.85
CA CYS A 366 17.03 -2.48 -2.40
C CYS A 366 17.92 -1.89 -3.53
N ARG A 367 17.41 -1.81 -4.77
CA ARG A 367 18.11 -1.20 -5.92
C ARG A 367 17.64 0.19 -6.32
N LEU A 368 16.60 0.76 -5.69
CA LEU A 368 16.02 2.04 -6.15
C LEU A 368 15.81 3.11 -5.07
N ARG A 369 16.19 2.88 -3.81
CA ARG A 369 16.58 4.01 -2.95
C ARG A 369 17.95 4.45 -3.43
N GLY A 370 17.97 5.51 -4.25
CA GLY A 370 19.17 6.03 -4.92
C GLY A 370 20.39 5.98 -4.03
N THR A 371 21.26 5.00 -4.30
CA THR A 371 22.66 5.09 -3.94
C THR A 371 23.31 6.01 -4.97
N THR A 372 23.97 7.03 -4.43
CA THR A 372 24.65 8.20 -5.02
C THR A 372 23.74 9.30 -5.54
#